data_AF-A0A965HTH2-F1
#
_entry.id   AF-A0A965HTH2-F1
#
_cell.length_a   1.000
_cell.length_b   1.000
_cell.length_c   1.000
_cell.angle_alpha   90.00
_cell.angle_beta   90.00
_cell.angle_gamma   90.00
#
_symmetry.space_group_name_H-M   'P 1'
#
loop_
_entity.id
_entity.type
_entity.pdbx_description
1 polymer ?
#
loop_
_entity_poly.entity_id
_entity_poly.type
_entity_poly.pdbx_seq_one_letter_code
_entity_poly.pdbx_strand_id
1 'polypeptide(L)'
;MADLNRIGLGTLVAVAGISLGLGIGVGRLTTSVPSAGDGAKSRIRKSVDLEGDETPVPRSSSADSGSMATSGAFSEEKLQQASALLNPRLRERGMEEALAHANLDEVKRALRWAESLPDGPIKKAALADILQRWAEMDGAGATNYATQLYEATGNAGPLREALQGWAQTDPNGALQKLQSLGLTDGLKANIRSDLVAQWTEQNPQGAAAYAASNRETGSWMGLVATVADQWSKED
;
A
#
# COMPACT_ATOMS: atom_id res chain seq x y z
N MET A 1 4.53 69.21 11.53
CA MET A 1 4.87 69.15 10.09
C MET A 1 5.93 68.07 9.97
N ALA A 2 5.54 66.82 9.67
CA ALA A 2 5.41 66.24 8.32
C ALA A 2 6.79 65.99 7.68
N ASP A 3 7.12 64.88 7.03
CA ASP A 3 6.55 63.54 6.90
C ASP A 3 7.59 62.70 6.13
N LEU A 4 7.47 61.37 6.21
CA LEU A 4 7.84 60.36 5.20
C LEU A 4 9.28 60.31 4.62
N ASN A 5 9.96 59.19 4.87
CA ASN A 5 10.47 58.37 3.76
C ASN A 5 10.49 56.87 4.13
N ARG A 6 9.33 56.21 3.92
CA ARG A 6 9.24 54.74 3.82
C ARG A 6 9.44 54.37 2.36
N ILE A 7 10.54 53.68 2.04
CA ILE A 7 10.71 53.03 0.74
C ILE A 7 10.08 51.65 0.85
N GLY A 8 8.99 51.46 0.10
CA GLY A 8 8.18 50.25 0.10
C GLY A 8 8.84 49.07 -0.63
N LEU A 9 8.77 47.90 -0.01
CA LEU A 9 8.90 46.61 -0.68
C LEU A 9 7.65 46.40 -1.55
N GLY A 10 7.82 46.37 -2.86
CA GLY A 10 6.79 45.90 -3.79
C GLY A 10 6.60 44.39 -3.63
N THR A 11 5.48 43.98 -3.05
CA THR A 11 4.99 42.60 -3.08
C THR A 11 4.08 42.45 -4.29
N LEU A 12 4.51 41.67 -5.29
CA LEU A 12 3.63 41.16 -6.33
C LEU A 12 2.97 39.87 -5.80
N VAL A 13 1.79 40.00 -5.20
CA VAL A 13 0.90 38.86 -4.96
C VAL A 13 -0.01 38.73 -6.16
N ALA A 14 0.24 37.74 -7.01
CA ALA A 14 -0.71 37.33 -8.03
C ALA A 14 -1.81 36.48 -7.36
N VAL A 15 -2.96 37.10 -7.10
CA VAL A 15 -4.18 36.39 -6.71
C VAL A 15 -4.89 35.93 -7.98
N ALA A 16 -4.77 34.65 -8.32
CA ALA A 16 -5.62 34.02 -9.31
C ALA A 16 -6.93 33.59 -8.63
N GLY A 17 -8.02 34.31 -8.92
CA GLY A 17 -9.36 33.97 -8.48
C GLY A 17 -9.93 32.81 -9.28
N ILE A 18 -10.43 31.78 -8.60
CA ILE A 18 -11.27 30.73 -9.20
C ILE A 18 -12.70 30.96 -8.74
N SER A 19 -13.53 31.39 -9.68
CA SER A 19 -14.96 31.60 -9.50
C SER A 19 -15.70 30.26 -9.38
N LEU A 20 -16.46 30.12 -8.30
CA LEU A 20 -17.47 29.08 -8.12
C LEU A 20 -18.62 29.26 -9.11
N GLY A 21 -18.92 28.21 -9.88
CA GLY A 21 -20.15 28.06 -10.65
C GLY A 21 -20.84 26.76 -10.27
N LEU A 22 -21.81 26.84 -9.34
CA LEU A 22 -22.75 25.78 -8.99
C LEU A 22 -23.70 25.50 -10.16
N GLY A 23 -23.92 24.23 -10.48
CA GLY A 23 -24.98 23.75 -11.35
C GLY A 23 -25.53 22.40 -10.87
N ILE A 24 -26.63 22.46 -10.12
CA ILE A 24 -27.44 21.33 -9.64
C ILE A 24 -28.52 21.00 -10.69
N GLY A 25 -28.87 19.71 -10.87
CA GLY A 25 -30.11 19.30 -11.55
C GLY A 25 -30.04 17.89 -12.17
N VAL A 26 -30.28 16.81 -11.42
CA VAL A 26 -31.57 16.06 -11.29
C VAL A 26 -32.02 15.33 -12.56
N GLY A 27 -32.17 14.00 -12.46
CA GLY A 27 -32.98 13.23 -13.41
C GLY A 27 -32.82 11.71 -13.28
N ARG A 28 -33.66 11.06 -12.47
CA ARG A 28 -33.84 9.60 -12.45
C ARG A 28 -34.66 9.15 -13.65
N LEU A 29 -34.28 8.06 -14.30
CA LEU A 29 -35.23 7.16 -14.96
C LEU A 29 -34.81 5.70 -14.78
N THR A 30 -35.80 4.94 -14.31
CA THR A 30 -35.85 3.52 -14.04
C THR A 30 -36.05 2.73 -15.33
N THR A 31 -35.34 1.62 -15.54
CA THR A 31 -35.78 0.49 -16.40
C THR A 31 -35.06 -0.78 -15.93
N SER A 32 -35.70 -1.60 -15.09
CA SER A 32 -36.52 -2.78 -15.46
C SER A 32 -35.69 -4.08 -15.51
N VAL A 33 -35.75 -4.84 -14.42
CA VAL A 33 -35.36 -6.26 -14.35
C VAL A 33 -36.47 -7.09 -15.00
N PRO A 34 -36.18 -8.04 -15.91
CA PRO A 34 -37.11 -9.10 -16.25
C PRO A 34 -36.88 -10.32 -15.36
N SER A 35 -37.98 -10.76 -14.76
CA SER A 35 -38.16 -11.96 -13.96
C SER A 35 -38.50 -13.17 -14.84
N ALA A 36 -37.85 -14.29 -14.56
CA ALA A 36 -38.26 -15.70 -14.64
C ALA A 36 -39.10 -16.24 -15.83
N GLY A 37 -38.67 -17.40 -16.35
CA GLY A 37 -39.56 -18.36 -17.00
C GLY A 37 -38.87 -19.51 -17.73
N ASP A 38 -39.23 -20.74 -17.35
CA ASP A 38 -39.04 -22.03 -18.05
C ASP A 38 -37.63 -22.64 -18.12
N GLY A 39 -37.39 -23.89 -17.75
CA GLY A 39 -38.28 -25.04 -17.66
C GLY A 39 -37.82 -26.11 -18.64
N ALA A 40 -36.80 -26.91 -18.29
CA ALA A 40 -36.50 -28.14 -19.02
C ALA A 40 -35.86 -29.20 -18.13
N LYS A 41 -36.65 -30.25 -17.89
CA LYS A 41 -36.32 -31.49 -17.20
C LYS A 41 -35.48 -32.41 -18.11
N SER A 42 -34.82 -33.39 -17.49
CA SER A 42 -34.51 -34.72 -18.08
C SER A 42 -33.23 -34.72 -18.95
N ARG A 43 -32.25 -35.63 -18.84
CA ARG A 43 -32.28 -37.04 -18.46
C ARG A 43 -30.94 -37.45 -17.85
N ILE A 44 -31.02 -38.07 -16.68
CA ILE A 44 -30.06 -39.06 -16.20
C ILE A 44 -30.01 -40.20 -17.23
N ARG A 45 -28.84 -40.51 -17.79
CA ARG A 45 -28.59 -41.83 -18.37
C ARG A 45 -27.54 -42.54 -17.54
N LYS A 46 -28.06 -43.51 -16.79
CA LYS A 46 -27.38 -44.63 -16.19
C LYS A 46 -26.99 -45.59 -17.32
N SER A 47 -25.71 -45.90 -17.45
CA SER A 47 -25.25 -47.09 -18.18
C SER A 47 -24.47 -47.94 -17.18
N VAL A 48 -25.14 -48.99 -16.73
CA VAL A 48 -24.57 -50.14 -16.03
C VAL A 48 -24.32 -51.22 -17.10
N ASP A 49 -23.45 -52.16 -16.74
CA ASP A 49 -23.13 -53.45 -17.36
C ASP A 49 -21.92 -53.41 -18.32
N LEU A 50 -20.79 -54.00 -17.90
CA LEU A 50 -20.57 -55.44 -18.08
C LEU A 50 -19.31 -55.92 -17.34
N GLU A 51 -19.52 -57.01 -16.59
CA GLU A 51 -18.58 -57.87 -15.89
C GLU A 51 -17.48 -58.41 -16.84
N GLY A 52 -16.23 -58.42 -16.36
CA GLY A 52 -15.08 -58.97 -17.05
C GLY A 52 -13.95 -59.22 -16.06
N ASP A 53 -13.91 -60.45 -15.56
CA ASP A 53 -12.89 -61.06 -14.70
C ASP A 53 -11.51 -61.04 -15.39
N GLU A 54 -10.57 -60.19 -14.93
CA GLU A 54 -9.13 -60.39 -15.07
C GLU A 54 -8.38 -59.71 -13.91
N THR A 55 -7.79 -60.50 -13.01
CA THR A 55 -6.74 -60.02 -12.10
C THR A 55 -5.44 -59.78 -12.88
N PRO A 56 -4.75 -58.65 -12.64
CA PRO A 56 -3.36 -58.77 -12.22
C PRO A 56 -2.89 -57.65 -11.26
N VAL A 57 -2.26 -58.03 -10.14
CA VAL A 57 -1.30 -57.18 -9.41
C VAL A 57 0.11 -57.41 -9.99
N PRO A 58 1.12 -56.52 -9.83
CA PRO A 58 1.11 -55.11 -9.43
C PRO A 58 1.87 -54.20 -10.43
N ARG A 59 1.51 -52.92 -10.55
CA ARG A 59 2.44 -51.89 -11.04
C ARG A 59 2.40 -50.70 -10.10
N SER A 60 3.57 -50.33 -9.58
CA SER A 60 3.81 -49.07 -8.90
C SER A 60 3.40 -47.91 -9.81
N SER A 61 2.27 -47.27 -9.50
CA SER A 61 1.89 -45.99 -10.11
C SER A 61 2.47 -44.86 -9.26
N SER A 62 3.76 -44.60 -9.47
CA SER A 62 4.33 -43.28 -9.25
C SER A 62 3.94 -42.41 -10.44
N ALA A 63 2.78 -41.74 -10.37
CA ALA A 63 2.43 -40.52 -11.11
C ALA A 63 0.94 -40.22 -10.91
N ASP A 64 0.63 -39.28 -10.04
CA ASP A 64 -0.35 -38.25 -10.39
C ASP A 64 0.23 -36.90 -9.97
N SER A 65 1.20 -36.46 -10.78
CA SER A 65 1.57 -35.06 -10.89
C SER A 65 0.60 -34.43 -11.87
N GLY A 66 -0.20 -33.44 -11.45
CA GLY A 66 -0.97 -32.71 -12.46
C GLY A 66 -2.11 -31.80 -12.01
N SER A 67 -1.93 -30.95 -11.00
CA SER A 67 -2.63 -29.65 -11.04
C SER A 67 -1.59 -28.54 -11.04
N MET A 68 -1.20 -28.20 -12.27
CA MET A 68 -0.40 -27.04 -12.65
C MET A 68 -0.95 -25.76 -12.04
N ALA A 69 -0.17 -25.18 -11.13
CA ALA A 69 -0.05 -23.74 -10.98
C ALA A 69 1.43 -23.37 -11.05
N THR A 70 2.09 -23.74 -12.14
CA THR A 70 3.34 -23.08 -12.56
C THR A 70 2.96 -21.73 -13.16
N SER A 71 2.86 -20.72 -12.31
CA SER A 71 2.81 -19.31 -12.70
C SER A 71 3.51 -18.54 -11.58
N GLY A 72 4.81 -18.34 -11.76
CA GLY A 72 5.71 -17.65 -10.82
C GLY A 72 6.21 -18.55 -9.69
N ALA A 73 7.46 -18.98 -9.75
CA ALA A 73 8.13 -19.56 -8.60
C ALA A 73 8.08 -18.53 -7.46
N PHE A 74 7.51 -18.95 -6.33
CA PHE A 74 7.40 -18.14 -5.13
C PHE A 74 8.76 -17.52 -4.76
N SER A 75 8.74 -16.21 -4.52
CA SER A 75 9.86 -15.31 -4.25
C SER A 75 10.70 -15.62 -3.00
N GLU A 76 10.39 -16.67 -2.23
CA GLU A 76 11.16 -17.04 -1.03
C GLU A 76 12.60 -17.44 -1.35
N GLU A 77 12.85 -18.18 -2.43
CA GLU A 77 14.24 -18.50 -2.82
C GLU A 77 15.03 -17.22 -3.15
N LYS A 78 14.40 -16.26 -3.85
CA LYS A 78 15.00 -14.96 -4.16
C LYS A 78 15.23 -14.12 -2.90
N LEU A 79 14.28 -14.14 -1.96
CA LEU A 79 14.41 -13.48 -0.66
C LEU A 79 15.54 -14.09 0.17
N GLN A 80 15.67 -15.42 0.19
CA GLN A 80 16.77 -16.12 0.84
C GLN A 80 18.10 -15.77 0.19
N GLN A 81 18.19 -15.80 -1.13
CA GLN A 81 19.39 -15.44 -1.88
C GLN A 81 19.78 -13.98 -1.62
N ALA A 82 18.83 -13.05 -1.67
CA ALA A 82 19.06 -11.65 -1.34
C ALA A 82 19.57 -11.49 0.10
N SER A 83 18.93 -12.16 1.06
CA SER A 83 19.29 -12.11 2.49
C SER A 83 20.73 -12.55 2.78
N ALA A 84 21.26 -13.50 2.00
CA ALA A 84 22.62 -14.02 2.11
C ALA A 84 23.69 -13.03 1.63
N LEU A 85 23.31 -11.96 0.92
CA LEU A 85 24.26 -10.94 0.45
C LEU A 85 24.86 -10.18 1.63
N LEU A 86 26.19 -10.11 1.69
CA LEU A 86 26.94 -9.41 2.74
C LEU A 86 26.73 -7.90 2.69
N ASN A 87 26.66 -7.33 1.48
CA ASN A 87 26.46 -5.89 1.26
C ASN A 87 25.00 -5.49 1.53
N PRO A 88 24.70 -4.63 2.52
CA PRO A 88 23.33 -4.27 2.88
C PRO A 88 22.51 -3.70 1.71
N ARG A 89 23.11 -2.78 0.94
CA ARG A 89 22.45 -2.18 -0.24
C ARG A 89 22.17 -3.16 -1.39
N LEU A 90 22.91 -4.27 -1.46
CA LEU A 90 22.63 -5.32 -2.45
C LEU A 90 21.53 -6.25 -1.95
N ARG A 91 21.51 -6.51 -0.64
CA ARG A 91 20.45 -7.26 0.01
C ARG A 91 19.09 -6.58 -0.17
N GLU A 92 19.01 -5.29 0.17
CA GLU A 92 17.79 -4.48 0.04
C GLU A 92 17.28 -4.51 -1.41
N ARG A 93 18.13 -4.16 -2.39
CA ARG A 93 17.74 -4.24 -3.82
C ARG A 93 17.28 -5.63 -4.27
N GLY A 94 17.92 -6.69 -3.79
CA GLY A 94 17.52 -8.06 -4.12
C GLY A 94 16.18 -8.45 -3.48
N MET A 95 15.90 -7.94 -2.28
CA MET A 95 14.61 -8.13 -1.61
C MET A 95 13.50 -7.34 -2.33
N GLU A 96 13.75 -6.07 -2.65
CA GLU A 96 12.85 -5.24 -3.47
C GLU A 96 12.53 -5.92 -4.79
N GLU A 97 13.53 -6.41 -5.53
CA GLU A 97 13.33 -7.11 -6.80
C GLU A 97 12.50 -8.39 -6.63
N ALA A 98 12.74 -9.15 -5.56
CA ALA A 98 11.95 -10.34 -5.25
C ALA A 98 10.48 -10.01 -4.93
N LEU A 99 10.22 -8.83 -4.36
CA LEU A 99 8.90 -8.37 -3.93
C LEU A 99 8.18 -7.52 -4.98
N ALA A 100 8.88 -6.96 -5.97
CA ALA A 100 8.38 -5.99 -6.95
C ALA A 100 7.17 -6.51 -7.76
N HIS A 101 7.01 -7.82 -7.89
CA HIS A 101 5.88 -8.46 -8.57
C HIS A 101 5.11 -9.43 -7.67
N ALA A 102 5.38 -9.44 -6.37
CA ALA A 102 4.68 -10.29 -5.42
C ALA A 102 3.20 -9.89 -5.34
N ASN A 103 2.32 -10.88 -5.33
CA ASN A 103 0.91 -10.75 -5.01
C ASN A 103 0.66 -10.84 -3.49
N LEU A 104 -0.59 -10.62 -3.06
CA LEU A 104 -0.93 -10.55 -1.63
C LEU A 104 -0.64 -11.86 -0.88
N ASP A 105 -0.86 -13.01 -1.53
CA ASP A 105 -0.56 -14.29 -0.92
C ASP A 105 0.96 -14.49 -0.77
N GLU A 106 1.73 -14.12 -1.80
CA GLU A 106 3.20 -14.14 -1.78
C GLU A 106 3.79 -13.26 -0.69
N VAL A 107 3.28 -12.04 -0.55
CA VAL A 107 3.66 -11.11 0.54
C VAL A 107 3.40 -11.72 1.91
N LYS A 108 2.24 -12.36 2.11
CA LYS A 108 1.93 -13.05 3.38
C LYS A 108 2.85 -14.25 3.64
N ARG A 109 3.29 -14.95 2.58
CA ARG A 109 4.28 -16.03 2.74
C ARG A 109 5.66 -15.47 3.06
N ALA A 110 6.08 -14.39 2.38
CA ALA A 110 7.34 -13.69 2.67
C ALA A 110 7.36 -13.17 4.12
N LEU A 111 6.23 -12.67 4.62
CA LEU A 111 6.11 -12.23 6.02
C LEU A 111 6.42 -13.37 7.00
N ARG A 112 5.85 -14.57 6.78
CA ARG A 112 6.14 -15.74 7.62
C ARG A 112 7.61 -16.17 7.56
N TRP A 113 8.22 -16.08 6.37
CA TRP A 113 9.64 -16.31 6.23
C TRP A 113 10.44 -15.30 7.06
N ALA A 114 10.13 -14.00 6.97
CA ALA A 114 10.82 -12.97 7.74
C ALA A 114 10.63 -13.13 9.26
N GLU A 115 9.44 -13.54 9.72
CA GLU A 115 9.17 -13.84 11.12
C GLU A 115 10.04 -15.00 11.66
N SER A 116 10.35 -15.99 10.80
CA SER A 116 11.20 -17.13 11.14
C SER A 116 12.69 -16.80 11.27
N LEU A 117 13.12 -15.63 10.76
CA LEU A 117 14.50 -15.21 10.85
C LEU A 117 14.88 -14.90 12.31
N PRO A 118 16.14 -15.17 12.72
CA PRO A 118 16.67 -14.69 13.97
C PRO A 118 16.58 -13.17 14.06
N ASP A 119 16.38 -12.65 15.28
CA ASP A 119 16.37 -11.21 15.48
C ASP A 119 17.72 -10.62 15.09
N GLY A 120 17.68 -9.58 14.25
CA GLY A 120 18.88 -8.98 13.70
C GLY A 120 18.60 -8.08 12.50
N PRO A 121 19.66 -7.55 11.87
CA PRO A 121 19.54 -6.62 10.76
C PRO A 121 18.79 -7.19 9.55
N ILE A 122 18.95 -8.48 9.26
CA ILE A 122 18.32 -9.14 8.11
C ILE A 122 16.80 -9.21 8.31
N LYS A 123 16.34 -9.65 9.49
CA LYS A 123 14.91 -9.67 9.83
C LYS A 123 14.28 -8.29 9.75
N LYS A 124 14.97 -7.28 10.26
CA LYS A 124 14.49 -5.89 10.21
C LYS A 124 14.35 -5.38 8.78
N ALA A 125 15.35 -5.60 7.93
CA ALA A 125 15.29 -5.21 6.52
C ALA A 125 14.16 -5.95 5.79
N ALA A 126 14.07 -7.28 5.96
CA ALA A 126 13.02 -8.08 5.35
C ALA A 126 11.62 -7.60 5.76
N LEU A 127 11.38 -7.35 7.05
CA LEU A 127 10.08 -6.85 7.53
C LEU A 127 9.75 -5.47 6.97
N ALA A 128 10.74 -4.59 6.78
CA ALA A 128 10.54 -3.28 6.19
C ALA A 128 10.03 -3.40 4.74
N ASP A 129 10.81 -4.08 3.89
CA ASP A 129 10.50 -4.23 2.46
C ASP A 129 9.16 -4.95 2.25
N ILE A 130 8.90 -6.00 3.04
CA ILE A 130 7.65 -6.76 2.97
C ILE A 130 6.46 -5.90 3.39
N LEU A 131 6.58 -5.10 4.46
CA LEU A 131 5.48 -4.26 4.93
C LEU A 131 5.18 -3.11 3.98
N GLN A 132 6.21 -2.50 3.41
CA GLN A 132 6.04 -1.48 2.37
C GLN A 132 5.27 -2.09 1.18
N ARG A 133 5.73 -3.24 0.67
CA ARG A 133 5.08 -3.91 -0.46
C ARG A 133 3.66 -4.37 -0.12
N TRP A 134 3.44 -4.90 1.09
CA TRP A 134 2.10 -5.28 1.51
C TRP A 134 1.18 -4.07 1.52
N ALA A 135 1.64 -2.94 2.07
CA ALA A 135 0.81 -1.76 2.21
C ALA A 135 0.46 -1.08 0.89
N GLU A 136 1.30 -1.19 -0.14
CA GLU A 136 0.96 -0.79 -1.51
C GLU A 136 -0.28 -1.55 -2.03
N MET A 137 -0.49 -2.79 -1.59
CA MET A 137 -1.60 -3.66 -2.02
C MET A 137 -2.81 -3.61 -1.07
N ASP A 138 -2.56 -3.59 0.23
CA ASP A 138 -3.54 -3.65 1.32
C ASP A 138 -3.01 -2.85 2.52
N GLY A 139 -3.06 -1.52 2.38
CA GLY A 139 -2.58 -0.58 3.39
C GLY A 139 -3.22 -0.77 4.77
N ALA A 140 -4.51 -1.09 4.82
CA ALA A 140 -5.22 -1.34 6.06
C ALA A 140 -4.70 -2.60 6.76
N GLY A 141 -4.55 -3.71 6.03
CA GLY A 141 -4.01 -4.96 6.57
C GLY A 141 -2.57 -4.80 7.08
N ALA A 142 -1.69 -4.24 6.24
CA ALA A 142 -0.29 -4.03 6.59
C ALA A 142 -0.12 -3.13 7.82
N THR A 143 -0.84 -2.01 7.86
CA THR A 143 -0.75 -1.07 8.99
C THR A 143 -1.34 -1.67 10.27
N ASN A 144 -2.40 -2.48 10.18
CA ASN A 144 -2.95 -3.17 11.34
C ASN A 144 -1.96 -4.19 11.92
N TYR A 145 -1.26 -4.94 11.08
CA TYR A 145 -0.19 -5.83 11.53
C TYR A 145 0.97 -5.04 12.15
N ALA A 146 1.43 -3.98 11.49
CA ALA A 146 2.53 -3.16 11.99
C ALA A 146 2.20 -2.43 13.30
N THR A 147 0.91 -2.09 13.51
CA THR A 147 0.42 -1.55 14.79
C THR A 147 0.55 -2.57 15.92
N GLN A 148 0.18 -3.84 15.69
CA GLN A 148 0.36 -4.90 16.68
C GLN A 148 1.83 -5.11 17.02
N LEU A 149 2.71 -5.05 16.01
CA LEU A 149 4.16 -5.15 16.22
C LEU A 149 4.70 -3.97 17.04
N TYR A 150 4.21 -2.76 16.79
CA TYR A 150 4.54 -1.58 17.59
C TYR A 150 4.07 -1.73 19.04
N GLU A 151 2.86 -2.20 19.28
CA GLU A 151 2.34 -2.42 20.63
C GLU A 151 3.15 -3.47 21.40
N ALA A 152 3.62 -4.52 20.71
CA ALA A 152 4.42 -5.58 21.31
C ALA A 152 5.87 -5.17 21.60
N THR A 153 6.46 -4.28 20.79
CA THR A 153 7.92 -4.02 20.80
C THR A 153 8.31 -2.58 21.09
N GLY A 154 7.36 -1.64 21.00
CA GLY A 154 7.62 -0.20 20.99
C GLY A 154 8.35 0.31 19.73
N ASN A 155 8.70 -0.56 18.79
CA ASN A 155 9.43 -0.18 17.59
C ASN A 155 8.48 0.36 16.51
N ALA A 156 8.56 1.66 16.24
CA ALA A 156 7.74 2.32 15.24
C ALA A 156 8.21 2.07 13.80
N GLY A 157 9.41 1.51 13.57
CA GLY A 157 9.97 1.30 12.23
C GLY A 157 9.00 0.59 11.27
N PRO A 158 8.56 -0.65 11.56
CA PRO A 158 7.61 -1.39 10.74
C PRO A 158 6.31 -0.62 10.43
N LEU A 159 5.85 0.18 11.39
CA LEU A 159 4.66 1.01 11.25
C LEU A 159 4.88 2.18 10.28
N ARG A 160 6.08 2.78 10.26
CA ARG A 160 6.46 3.80 9.27
C ARG A 160 6.47 3.21 7.87
N GLU A 161 7.09 2.04 7.69
CA GLU A 161 7.19 1.37 6.39
C GLU A 161 5.80 1.02 5.82
N ALA A 162 4.91 0.50 6.65
CA ALA A 162 3.53 0.21 6.25
C ALA A 162 2.76 1.49 5.88
N LEU A 163 2.90 2.57 6.64
CA LEU A 163 2.23 3.83 6.32
C LEU A 163 2.79 4.48 5.06
N GLN A 164 4.11 4.39 4.81
CA GLN A 164 4.76 4.88 3.60
C GLN A 164 4.33 4.07 2.37
N GLY A 165 4.26 2.73 2.48
CA GLY A 165 3.75 1.88 1.42
C GLY A 165 2.29 2.17 1.07
N TRP A 166 1.44 2.39 2.09
CA TRP A 166 0.05 2.79 1.85
C TRP A 166 -0.04 4.18 1.22
N ALA A 167 0.79 5.13 1.65
CA ALA A 167 0.76 6.49 1.11
C ALA A 167 1.15 6.58 -0.37
N GLN A 168 1.83 5.58 -0.93
CA GLN A 168 2.09 5.50 -2.38
C GLN A 168 0.82 5.32 -3.21
N THR A 169 -0.23 4.70 -2.65
CA THR A 169 -1.48 4.41 -3.37
C THR A 169 -2.66 5.21 -2.84
N ASP A 170 -2.69 5.50 -1.54
CA ASP A 170 -3.71 6.31 -0.88
C ASP A 170 -3.11 7.14 0.28
N PRO A 171 -2.50 8.30 -0.04
CA PRO A 171 -1.89 9.17 0.98
C PRO A 171 -2.92 9.70 1.99
N ASN A 172 -4.16 9.93 1.58
CA ASN A 172 -5.23 10.39 2.48
C ASN A 172 -5.59 9.30 3.50
N GLY A 173 -5.77 8.06 3.05
CA GLY A 173 -6.04 6.91 3.90
C GLY A 173 -4.91 6.66 4.91
N ALA A 174 -3.65 6.73 4.46
CA ALA A 174 -2.49 6.60 5.33
C ALA A 174 -2.44 7.70 6.41
N LEU A 175 -2.69 8.96 6.03
CA LEU A 175 -2.70 10.10 6.97
C LEU A 175 -3.86 10.01 7.97
N GLN A 176 -5.05 9.60 7.53
CA GLN A 176 -6.19 9.34 8.41
C GLN A 176 -5.89 8.20 9.38
N LYS A 177 -5.32 7.10 8.90
CA LYS A 177 -4.90 6.00 9.76
C LYS A 177 -3.90 6.48 10.80
N LEU A 178 -2.83 7.18 10.41
CA LEU A 178 -1.83 7.73 11.32
C LEU A 178 -2.46 8.58 12.44
N GLN A 179 -3.45 9.41 12.11
CA GLN A 179 -4.13 10.25 13.09
C GLN A 179 -4.86 9.43 14.16
N SER A 180 -5.45 8.29 13.76
CA SER A 180 -6.19 7.38 14.65
C SER A 180 -5.31 6.53 15.57
N LEU A 181 -4.01 6.41 15.30
CA LEU A 181 -3.11 5.55 16.07
C LEU A 181 -2.82 6.13 17.46
N GLY A 182 -2.59 5.27 18.46
CA GLY A 182 -2.22 5.67 19.82
C GLY A 182 -0.76 6.10 20.01
N LEU A 183 -0.19 6.82 19.03
CA LEU A 183 1.21 7.28 19.06
C LEU A 183 1.35 8.63 19.79
N THR A 184 2.55 8.94 20.27
CA THR A 184 2.88 10.28 20.80
C THR A 184 2.75 11.34 19.70
N ASP A 185 2.38 12.56 20.08
CA ASP A 185 2.21 13.66 19.11
C ASP A 185 3.47 13.94 18.29
N GLY A 186 4.65 13.87 18.92
CA GLY A 186 5.93 14.03 18.23
C GLY A 186 6.17 12.94 17.18
N LEU A 187 5.88 11.68 17.50
CA LEU A 187 6.02 10.59 16.54
C LEU A 187 5.01 10.73 15.39
N LYS A 188 3.75 11.09 15.68
CA LYS A 188 2.75 11.38 14.64
C LYS A 188 3.19 12.50 13.72
N ALA A 189 3.69 13.60 14.28
CA ALA A 189 4.16 14.74 13.51
C ALA A 189 5.31 14.32 12.57
N ASN A 190 6.28 13.56 13.08
CA ASN A 190 7.41 13.08 12.28
C ASN A 190 6.95 12.18 11.12
N ILE A 191 6.06 11.21 11.37
CA ILE A 191 5.56 10.33 10.31
C ILE A 191 4.74 11.15 9.30
N ARG A 192 3.89 12.06 9.78
CA ARG A 192 3.06 12.91 8.91
C ARG A 192 3.91 13.73 7.95
N SER A 193 4.99 14.34 8.44
CA SER A 193 5.92 15.11 7.61
C SER A 193 6.52 14.25 6.51
N ASP A 194 6.96 13.03 6.81
CA ASP A 194 7.51 12.11 5.81
C ASP A 194 6.47 11.73 4.75
N LEU A 195 5.25 11.38 5.16
CA LEU A 195 4.18 11.01 4.22
C LEU A 195 3.79 12.20 3.32
N VAL A 196 3.77 13.41 3.86
CA VAL A 196 3.46 14.61 3.08
C VAL A 196 4.60 14.99 2.15
N ALA A 197 5.86 14.81 2.57
CA ALA A 197 7.01 15.01 1.69
C ALA A 197 6.94 14.04 0.49
N GLN A 198 6.72 12.75 0.76
CA GLN A 198 6.53 11.72 -0.28
C GLN A 198 5.35 12.05 -1.20
N TRP A 199 4.21 12.48 -0.62
CA TRP A 199 3.06 12.87 -1.42
C TRP A 199 3.34 14.11 -2.27
N THR A 200 4.13 15.06 -1.78
CA THR A 200 4.51 16.26 -2.54
C THR A 200 5.32 15.88 -3.78
N GLU A 201 6.22 14.91 -3.67
CA GLU A 201 7.00 14.40 -4.80
C GLU A 201 6.13 13.70 -5.87
N GLN A 202 5.07 13.00 -5.46
CA GLN A 202 4.20 12.24 -6.38
C GLN A 202 3.06 13.09 -6.97
N ASN A 203 2.47 13.95 -6.14
CA ASN A 203 1.31 14.77 -6.47
C ASN A 203 1.33 16.07 -5.64
N PRO A 204 2.11 17.07 -6.09
CA PRO A 204 2.28 18.31 -5.39
C PRO A 204 0.96 19.06 -5.14
N GLN A 205 0.03 19.04 -6.10
CA GLN A 205 -1.26 19.72 -5.98
C GLN A 205 -2.14 19.06 -4.92
N GLY A 206 -2.12 17.72 -4.85
CA GLY A 206 -2.82 16.95 -3.82
C GLY A 206 -2.30 17.27 -2.42
N ALA A 207 -0.97 17.26 -2.24
CA ALA A 207 -0.34 17.61 -0.97
C ALA A 207 -0.64 19.05 -0.54
N ALA A 208 -0.63 20.01 -1.48
CA ALA A 208 -1.01 21.40 -1.22
C ALA A 208 -2.48 21.53 -0.78
N ALA A 209 -3.40 20.82 -1.43
CA ALA A 209 -4.81 20.80 -1.05
C ALA A 209 -5.01 20.23 0.35
N TYR A 210 -4.31 19.15 0.69
CA TYR A 210 -4.30 18.59 2.04
C TYR A 210 -3.78 19.60 3.07
N ALA A 211 -2.63 20.25 2.81
CA ALA A 211 -2.08 21.26 3.70
C ALA A 211 -3.05 22.44 3.90
N ALA A 212 -3.73 22.88 2.84
CA ALA A 212 -4.73 23.95 2.91
C ALA A 212 -5.98 23.55 3.72
N SER A 213 -6.42 22.30 3.61
CA SER A 213 -7.56 21.80 4.38
C SER A 213 -7.25 21.57 5.87
N ASN A 214 -5.97 21.40 6.23
CA ASN A 214 -5.53 21.13 7.60
C ASN A 214 -4.88 22.34 8.29
N ARG A 215 -5.26 23.56 7.89
CA ARG A 215 -4.74 24.84 8.43
C ARG A 215 -4.95 25.01 9.94
N GLU A 216 -5.94 24.36 10.52
CA GLU A 216 -6.23 24.42 11.95
C GLU A 216 -5.32 23.51 12.79
N THR A 217 -4.53 22.64 12.14
CA THR A 217 -3.54 21.83 12.85
C THR A 217 -2.35 22.70 13.26
N GLY A 218 -1.86 22.55 14.49
CA GLY A 218 -0.66 23.26 14.95
C GLY A 218 0.61 23.03 14.11
N SER A 219 0.59 22.02 13.21
CA SER A 219 1.66 21.69 12.27
C SER A 219 1.49 22.27 10.86
N TRP A 220 0.44 23.05 10.57
CA TRP A 220 0.11 23.48 9.19
C TRP A 220 1.23 24.28 8.51
N MET A 221 1.93 25.16 9.26
CA MET A 221 3.03 25.96 8.71
C MET A 221 4.19 25.08 8.25
N GLY A 222 4.46 23.98 8.97
CA GLY A 222 5.46 23.01 8.57
C GLY A 222 5.08 22.29 7.28
N LEU A 223 3.80 21.89 7.15
CA LEU A 223 3.30 21.24 5.93
C LEU A 223 3.38 22.17 4.71
N VAL A 224 2.97 23.43 4.86
CA VAL A 224 3.07 24.43 3.79
C VAL A 224 4.52 24.73 3.44
N ALA A 225 5.41 24.81 4.43
CA ALA A 225 6.84 25.00 4.18
C ALA A 225 7.45 23.83 3.42
N THR A 226 7.09 22.57 3.74
CA THR A 226 7.55 21.38 3.01
C THR A 226 7.07 21.41 1.55
N VAL A 227 5.80 21.72 1.31
CA VAL A 227 5.25 21.80 -0.05
C VAL A 227 5.93 22.94 -0.84
N ALA A 228 6.08 24.11 -0.24
CA ALA A 228 6.69 25.28 -0.88
C ALA A 228 8.18 25.09 -1.16
N ASP A 229 8.94 24.48 -0.23
CA ASP A 229 10.36 24.15 -0.42
C ASP A 229 10.54 23.22 -1.62
N GLN A 230 9.68 22.21 -1.76
CA GLN A 230 9.81 21.27 -2.87
C GLN A 230 9.46 21.88 -4.22
N TRP A 231 8.42 22.72 -4.31
CA TRP A 231 8.10 23.45 -5.56
C TRP A 231 9.21 24.39 -5.99
N SER A 232 9.87 25.05 -5.03
CA SER A 232 10.98 25.95 -5.33
C SER A 232 12.21 25.26 -5.95
N LYS A 233 12.29 23.94 -5.87
CA LYS A 233 13.35 23.13 -6.49
C LYS A 233 12.98 22.59 -7.87
N GLU A 234 11.69 22.62 -8.22
CA GLU A 234 11.17 22.13 -9.51
C GLU A 234 11.03 23.26 -10.56
N ASP A 235 10.99 24.53 -10.13
CA ASP A 235 11.11 25.75 -10.96
C ASP A 235 12.59 26.15 -11.21
#